data_AF-A0A840VJW7-F1
#
_entry.id   AF-A0A840VJW7-F1
#
_cell.length_a   1.000
_cell.length_b   1.000
_cell.length_c   1.000
_cell.angle_alpha   90.00
_cell.angle_beta   90.00
_cell.angle_gamma   90.00
#
_symmetry.space_group_name_H-M   'P 1'
#
loop_
_entity.id
_entity.type
_entity.pdbx_description
1 polymer ?
#
loop_
_entity_poly.entity_id
_entity_poly.type
_entity_poly.pdbx_seq_one_letter_code
_entity_poly.pdbx_strand_id
1 'polypeptide(L)'
;MFGLSWGEIALILAVALIAIGPKDLPVAIRTVTGFIKKARGMAAEFQGHVDEMMREANLSDVKTEIDKLRRFDFKTAAEQAVDPDGALRQTVSEVRQATQAATTATPAYTPPPVVVEEPPEAPDFIPPDAARKPPVPGFIPPGTKRWGF
;
A
#
# COMPACT_ATOMS: atom_id res chain seq x y z
N MET A 1 24.39 12.32 -28.81
CA MET A 1 23.67 11.05 -28.62
C MET A 1 23.65 10.79 -27.13
N PHE A 2 22.57 11.13 -26.42
CA PHE A 2 22.45 10.74 -25.02
C PHE A 2 21.95 9.29 -25.02
N GLY A 3 22.90 8.36 -24.91
CA GLY A 3 22.56 6.98 -24.57
C GLY A 3 21.93 7.01 -23.18
N LEU A 4 20.81 6.31 -23.00
CA LEU A 4 20.35 5.92 -21.67
C LEU A 4 20.76 4.45 -21.54
N SER A 5 22.06 4.22 -21.40
CA SER A 5 22.57 2.88 -21.14
C SER A 5 22.39 2.50 -19.67
N TRP A 6 22.39 1.19 -19.39
CA TRP A 6 22.38 0.67 -18.02
C TRP A 6 23.50 1.25 -17.15
N GLY A 7 24.67 1.55 -17.74
CA GLY A 7 25.79 2.19 -17.05
C GLY A 7 25.54 3.65 -16.66
N GLU A 8 24.91 4.42 -17.54
CA GLU A 8 24.55 5.82 -17.25
C GLU A 8 23.43 5.92 -16.21
N ILE A 9 22.45 5.02 -16.26
CA ILE A 9 21.40 4.92 -15.22
C ILE A 9 22.02 4.56 -13.87
N ALA A 10 22.95 3.60 -13.84
CA ALA A 10 23.67 3.24 -12.61
C ALA A 10 24.50 4.41 -12.06
N LEU A 11 25.14 5.18 -12.93
CA LEU A 11 25.90 6.38 -12.54
C LEU A 11 25.00 7.46 -11.95
N ILE A 12 23.86 7.75 -12.59
CA ILE A 12 22.88 8.72 -12.08
C ILE A 12 22.34 8.27 -10.72
N LEU A 13 22.02 6.98 -10.56
CA LEU A 13 21.61 6.41 -9.27
C LEU A 13 22.70 6.56 -8.21
N ALA A 14 23.97 6.26 -8.54
CA ALA A 14 25.09 6.42 -7.61
C ALA A 14 25.24 7.88 -7.15
N VAL A 15 25.17 8.84 -8.07
CA VAL A 15 25.22 10.27 -7.75
C VAL A 15 24.03 10.68 -6.88
N ALA A 16 22.82 10.23 -7.22
CA ALA A 16 21.62 10.51 -6.44
C ALA A 16 21.71 9.95 -5.01
N LEU A 17 22.25 8.74 -4.84
CA LEU A 17 22.47 8.13 -3.52
C LEU A 17 23.48 8.92 -2.68
N ILE A 18 24.52 9.50 -3.29
CA ILE A 18 25.52 10.30 -2.58
C ILE A 18 24.94 11.68 -2.22
N ALA A 19 24.27 12.33 -3.16
CA ALA A 19 23.78 13.70 -2.97
C ALA A 19 22.58 13.78 -2.02
N ILE A 20 21.62 12.87 -2.17
CA ILE A 20 20.37 12.84 -1.39
C ILE A 20 20.50 11.90 -0.20
N GLY A 21 21.28 10.83 -0.34
CA GLY A 21 21.39 9.76 0.66
C GLY A 21 20.52 8.54 0.31
N PRO A 22 20.97 7.32 0.65
CA PRO A 22 20.25 6.08 0.32
C PRO A 22 18.89 5.93 1.02
N LYS A 23 18.70 6.59 2.17
CA LYS A 23 17.44 6.56 2.93
C LYS A 23 16.42 7.58 2.42
N ASP A 24 16.88 8.67 1.82
CA ASP A 24 16.03 9.77 1.40
C ASP A 24 15.60 9.65 -0.07
N LEU A 25 16.38 8.94 -0.91
CA LEU A 25 16.00 8.59 -2.28
C LEU A 25 14.63 7.89 -2.38
N PRO A 26 14.31 6.83 -1.60
CA PRO A 26 12.99 6.19 -1.67
C PRO A 26 11.85 7.10 -1.18
N VAL A 27 12.13 8.04 -0.28
CA VAL A 27 11.16 9.05 0.15
C VAL A 27 10.92 10.06 -0.97
N ALA A 28 11.98 10.55 -1.61
CA ALA A 28 11.90 11.47 -2.74
C ALA A 28 11.12 10.86 -3.93
N ILE A 29 11.37 9.60 -4.28
CA ILE A 29 10.60 8.89 -5.32
C ILE A 29 9.12 8.84 -4.94
N ARG A 30 8.78 8.48 -3.69
CA ARG A 30 7.38 8.45 -3.24
C ARG A 30 6.70 9.81 -3.34
N THR A 31 7.42 10.87 -3.00
CA THR A 31 6.93 12.24 -3.09
C THR A 31 6.64 12.62 -4.55
N VAL A 32 7.63 12.46 -5.44
CA VAL A 32 7.49 12.76 -6.87
C VAL A 32 6.39 11.93 -7.52
N THR A 33 6.37 10.62 -7.25
CA THR A 33 5.31 9.74 -7.78
C THR A 33 3.94 10.08 -7.22
N GLY A 34 3.84 10.54 -5.97
CA GLY A 34 2.61 11.09 -5.39
C GLY A 34 2.11 12.32 -6.15
N PHE A 35 3.00 13.26 -6.48
CA PHE A 35 2.67 14.42 -7.32
C PHE A 35 2.21 14.00 -8.73
N ILE A 36 2.95 13.10 -9.38
CA ILE A 36 2.59 12.57 -10.70
C ILE A 36 1.24 11.85 -10.65
N LYS A 37 0.97 11.06 -9.61
CA LYS A 37 -0.29 10.33 -9.44
C LYS A 37 -1.46 11.31 -9.30
N LYS A 38 -1.27 12.39 -8.55
CA LYS A 38 -2.28 13.44 -8.39
C LYS A 38 -2.51 14.19 -9.71
N ALA A 39 -1.44 14.54 -10.43
CA ALA A 39 -1.53 15.10 -11.78
C ALA A 39 -2.27 14.18 -12.76
N ARG A 40 -1.98 12.87 -12.73
CA ARG A 40 -2.67 11.86 -13.53
C ARG A 40 -4.15 11.72 -13.15
N GLY A 41 -4.48 11.80 -11.87
CA GLY A 41 -5.87 11.82 -11.39
C GLY A 41 -6.65 13.00 -11.95
N MET A 42 -6.08 14.21 -11.84
CA MET A 42 -6.66 15.41 -12.44
C MET A 42 -6.78 15.27 -13.96
N ALA A 43 -5.75 14.75 -14.63
CA ALA A 43 -5.79 14.49 -16.08
C ALA A 43 -6.86 13.45 -16.47
N ALA A 44 -7.19 12.49 -15.61
CA ALA A 44 -8.27 11.54 -15.87
C ALA A 44 -9.65 12.21 -15.81
N GLU A 45 -9.83 13.18 -14.92
CA GLU A 45 -11.05 14.00 -14.85
C GLU A 45 -11.14 14.93 -16.08
N PHE A 46 -10.03 15.54 -16.49
CA PHE A 46 -9.96 16.30 -17.74
C PHE A 46 -10.23 15.41 -18.94
N GLN A 47 -9.70 14.19 -18.98
CA GLN A 47 -9.97 13.25 -20.06
C GLN A 47 -11.47 12.95 -20.17
N GLY A 48 -12.20 12.83 -19.05
CA GLY A 48 -13.66 12.68 -19.08
C GLY A 48 -14.39 13.87 -19.70
N HIS A 49 -13.97 15.10 -19.36
CA HIS A 49 -14.58 16.32 -19.91
C HIS A 49 -14.13 16.61 -21.35
N VAL A 50 -12.90 16.21 -21.67
CA VAL A 50 -12.27 16.41 -22.96
C VAL A 50 -12.72 15.33 -23.95
N ASP A 51 -13.03 14.09 -23.54
CA ASP A 51 -13.64 13.07 -24.44
C ASP A 51 -15.00 13.56 -24.97
N GLU A 52 -15.79 14.25 -24.14
CA GLU A 52 -17.08 14.84 -24.54
C GLU A 52 -16.88 15.97 -25.56
N MET A 53 -15.87 16.82 -25.36
CA MET A 53 -15.54 17.92 -26.30
C MET A 53 -14.79 17.44 -27.56
N MET A 54 -13.97 16.39 -27.46
CA MET A 54 -13.19 15.77 -28.54
C MET A 54 -14.05 14.85 -29.42
N ARG A 55 -15.21 14.41 -28.95
CA ARG A 55 -16.15 13.67 -29.79
C ARG A 55 -16.80 14.56 -30.85
N GLU A 56 -16.89 15.86 -30.57
CA GLU A 56 -17.36 16.90 -31.51
C GLU A 56 -16.21 17.44 -32.40
N ALA A 57 -14.99 17.53 -31.85
CA ALA A 57 -13.80 18.00 -32.56
C ALA A 57 -12.86 16.83 -32.86
N ASN A 58 -12.72 16.45 -34.14
CA ASN A 58 -11.94 15.37 -34.78
C ASN A 58 -10.52 15.02 -34.22
N LEU A 59 -10.34 14.79 -32.91
CA LEU A 59 -9.05 14.51 -32.27
C LEU A 59 -8.78 12.99 -32.08
N SER A 60 -9.60 12.11 -32.66
CA SER A 60 -9.36 10.65 -32.67
C SER A 60 -8.04 10.28 -33.35
N ASP A 61 -7.66 11.04 -34.37
CA ASP A 61 -6.45 10.81 -35.16
C ASP A 61 -5.20 11.16 -34.36
N VAL A 62 -5.24 12.26 -33.59
CA VAL A 62 -4.15 12.69 -32.69
C VAL A 62 -3.92 11.67 -31.57
N LYS A 63 -5.00 11.16 -30.98
CA LYS A 63 -4.91 10.08 -29.98
C LYS A 63 -4.26 8.83 -30.57
N THR A 64 -4.61 8.47 -31.80
CA THR A 64 -4.09 7.29 -32.50
C THR A 64 -2.60 7.42 -32.84
N GLU A 65 -2.15 8.61 -33.26
CA GLU A 65 -0.72 8.88 -33.51
C GLU A 65 0.11 8.81 -32.23
N ILE A 66 -0.34 9.44 -31.14
CA ILE A 66 0.34 9.39 -29.83
C ILE A 66 0.42 7.94 -29.33
N ASP A 67 -0.66 7.18 -29.46
CA ASP A 67 -0.69 5.78 -29.05
C ASP A 67 0.23 4.89 -29.89
N LYS A 68 0.41 5.18 -31.19
CA LYS A 68 1.38 4.48 -32.03
C LYS A 68 2.80 4.78 -31.58
N LEU A 69 3.17 6.05 -31.42
CA LEU A 69 4.50 6.45 -30.97
C LEU A 69 4.84 5.83 -29.61
N ARG A 70 3.90 5.86 -28.65
CA ARG A 70 4.13 5.31 -27.31
C ARG A 70 4.35 3.79 -27.30
N ARG A 71 3.65 3.05 -28.17
CA ARG A 71 3.74 1.58 -28.21
C ARG A 71 5.02 1.08 -28.86
N PHE A 72 5.50 1.74 -29.92
CA PHE A 72 6.68 1.30 -30.67
C PHE A 72 7.97 1.46 -29.87
N ASP A 73 8.15 2.61 -29.21
CA ASP A 73 9.42 2.90 -28.52
C ASP A 73 9.45 2.39 -27.08
N PHE A 74 8.39 2.62 -26.31
CA PHE A 74 8.46 2.41 -24.86
C PHE A 74 8.36 0.93 -24.47
N LYS A 75 7.49 0.15 -25.12
CA LYS A 75 7.34 -1.28 -24.79
C LYS A 75 8.59 -2.05 -25.18
N THR A 76 9.09 -1.81 -26.39
CA THR A 76 10.28 -2.48 -26.92
C THR A 76 11.52 -2.11 -26.12
N ALA A 77 11.72 -0.81 -25.82
CA ALA A 77 12.86 -0.36 -25.02
C ALA A 77 12.76 -0.82 -23.56
N ALA A 78 11.58 -0.78 -22.93
CA ALA A 78 11.41 -1.23 -21.56
C ALA A 78 11.57 -2.75 -21.44
N GLU A 79 11.08 -3.52 -22.41
CA GLU A 79 11.20 -4.98 -22.40
C GLU A 79 12.65 -5.43 -22.62
N GLN A 80 13.36 -4.77 -23.55
CA GLN A 80 14.78 -5.03 -23.81
C GLN A 80 15.68 -4.50 -22.68
N ALA A 81 15.27 -3.45 -21.98
CA ALA A 81 16.00 -2.95 -20.83
C ALA A 81 15.76 -3.86 -19.61
N VAL A 82 14.52 -4.03 -19.17
CA VAL A 82 14.17 -4.62 -17.87
C VAL A 82 14.40 -6.13 -17.82
N ASP A 83 14.25 -6.83 -18.93
CA ASP A 83 14.38 -8.29 -18.98
C ASP A 83 15.09 -8.76 -20.26
N PRO A 84 16.40 -8.47 -20.40
CA PRO A 84 17.17 -8.83 -21.60
C PRO A 84 17.24 -10.34 -21.82
N ASP A 85 17.19 -11.13 -20.74
CA ASP A 85 17.37 -12.59 -20.76
C ASP A 85 16.10 -13.40 -20.42
N GLY A 86 14.96 -12.73 -20.14
CA GLY A 86 13.69 -13.41 -19.82
C GLY A 86 13.56 -13.96 -18.39
N ALA A 87 14.59 -13.78 -17.55
CA ALA A 87 14.65 -14.33 -16.19
C ALA A 87 13.62 -13.67 -15.25
N LEU A 88 13.30 -12.39 -15.44
CA LEU A 88 12.26 -11.73 -14.63
C LEU A 88 10.88 -12.32 -14.94
N ARG A 89 10.58 -12.62 -16.20
CA ARG A 89 9.30 -13.26 -16.57
C ARG A 89 9.13 -14.65 -15.97
N GLN A 90 10.19 -15.45 -15.92
CA GLN A 90 10.16 -16.78 -15.32
C GLN A 90 9.88 -16.71 -13.81
N THR A 91 10.67 -15.91 -13.08
CA THR A 91 10.49 -15.73 -11.63
C THR A 91 9.11 -15.17 -11.27
N VAL A 92 8.61 -14.17 -12.02
CA VAL A 92 7.25 -13.64 -11.82
C VAL A 92 6.19 -14.71 -12.08
N SER A 93 6.37 -15.55 -13.10
CA SER A 93 5.41 -16.62 -13.42
C SER A 93 5.39 -17.69 -12.34
N GLU A 94 6.55 -18.09 -11.83
CA GLU A 94 6.70 -19.02 -10.71
C GLU A 94 6.05 -18.47 -9.44
N VAL A 95 6.32 -17.21 -9.08
CA VAL A 95 5.69 -16.55 -7.93
C VAL A 95 4.19 -16.48 -8.11
N ARG A 96 3.69 -16.12 -9.30
CA ARG A 96 2.26 -16.05 -9.59
C ARG A 96 1.60 -17.43 -9.51
N GLN A 97 2.29 -18.49 -9.94
CA GLN A 97 1.80 -19.86 -9.87
C GLN A 97 1.77 -20.36 -8.42
N ALA A 98 2.82 -20.08 -7.64
CA ALA A 98 2.87 -20.38 -6.21
C ALA A 98 1.79 -19.63 -5.42
N THR A 99 1.52 -18.37 -5.76
CA THR A 99 0.49 -17.55 -5.10
C THR A 99 -0.93 -18.04 -5.44
N GLN A 100 -1.16 -18.45 -6.69
CA GLN A 100 -2.44 -19.05 -7.10
C GLN A 100 -2.66 -20.42 -6.43
N ALA A 101 -1.63 -21.26 -6.34
CA ALA A 101 -1.70 -22.53 -5.63
C ALA A 101 -1.97 -22.34 -4.13
N ALA A 102 -1.38 -21.32 -3.51
CA ALA A 102 -1.62 -20.96 -2.11
C ALA A 102 -3.02 -20.37 -1.87
N THR A 103 -3.66 -19.79 -2.88
CA THR A 103 -5.05 -19.27 -2.75
C THR A 103 -6.10 -20.37 -2.86
N THR A 104 -5.80 -21.49 -3.54
CA THR A 104 -6.66 -22.70 -3.56
C THR A 104 -6.48 -23.60 -2.34
N ALA A 105 -5.38 -23.47 -1.62
CA ALA A 105 -5.16 -24.17 -0.36
C ALA A 105 -5.52 -23.23 0.78
N THR A 106 -6.80 -23.13 1.13
CA THR A 106 -7.18 -22.78 2.50
C THR A 106 -6.50 -23.83 3.39
N PRO A 107 -5.49 -23.51 4.21
CA PRO A 107 -5.20 -24.40 5.32
C PRO A 107 -6.48 -24.36 6.16
N ALA A 108 -7.24 -25.45 6.14
CA ALA A 108 -8.25 -25.68 7.16
C ALA A 108 -7.48 -25.57 8.48
N TYR A 109 -7.63 -24.44 9.16
CA TYR A 109 -7.19 -24.29 10.52
C TYR A 109 -8.01 -25.32 11.30
N THR A 110 -7.41 -26.49 11.51
CA THR A 110 -7.83 -27.40 12.57
C THR A 110 -7.26 -26.78 13.83
N PRO A 111 -8.07 -26.11 14.67
CA PRO A 111 -7.59 -25.75 15.99
C PRO A 111 -7.06 -27.02 16.67
N PRO A 112 -5.93 -26.96 17.38
CA PRO A 112 -5.49 -28.09 18.19
C PRO A 112 -6.65 -28.51 19.12
N PRO A 113 -6.80 -29.82 19.41
CA PRO A 113 -7.84 -30.26 20.33
C PRO A 113 -7.66 -29.49 21.63
N VAL A 114 -8.69 -28.71 21.99
CA VAL A 114 -8.78 -28.10 23.31
C VAL A 114 -8.82 -29.28 24.28
N VAL A 115 -7.72 -29.51 24.99
CA VAL A 115 -7.74 -30.33 26.20
C VAL A 115 -8.65 -29.56 27.15
N VAL A 116 -9.89 -30.02 27.25
CA VAL A 116 -10.80 -29.59 28.31
C VAL A 116 -10.24 -30.24 29.57
N GLU A 117 -9.34 -29.53 30.25
CA GLU A 117 -9.15 -29.76 31.68
C GLU A 117 -10.51 -29.45 32.33
N GLU A 118 -11.14 -30.52 32.78
CA GLU A 118 -12.36 -30.52 33.58
C GLU A 118 -12.17 -29.55 34.76
N PRO A 119 -12.94 -28.45 34.85
CA PRO A 119 -12.87 -27.58 36.01
C PRO A 119 -13.34 -28.38 37.22
N PRO A 120 -12.67 -28.30 38.39
CA PRO A 120 -13.22 -28.88 39.60
C PRO A 120 -14.59 -28.25 39.87
N GLU A 121 -15.59 -29.12 39.84
CA GLU A 121 -16.98 -29.00 40.31
C GLU A 121 -17.30 -27.63 40.96
N ALA A 122 -17.88 -26.72 40.18
CA ALA A 122 -18.41 -25.47 40.71
C ALA A 122 -19.74 -25.75 41.43
N PRO A 123 -19.94 -25.32 42.69
CA PRO A 123 -21.24 -25.46 43.34
C PRO A 123 -22.29 -24.58 42.64
N ASP A 124 -23.47 -25.18 42.46
CA ASP A 124 -24.64 -24.58 41.81
C ASP A 124 -25.00 -23.20 42.39
N PHE A 125 -25.13 -22.23 41.47
CA PHE A 125 -25.92 -21.00 41.60
C PHE A 125 -25.50 -19.97 42.68
N ILE A 126 -24.85 -18.88 42.25
CA ILE A 126 -24.69 -17.66 43.05
C ILE A 126 -25.86 -16.70 42.72
N PRO A 127 -26.73 -16.33 43.67
CA PRO A 127 -27.81 -15.37 43.44
C PRO A 127 -27.28 -13.96 43.08
N PRO A 128 -28.05 -13.15 42.32
CA PRO A 128 -27.58 -11.95 41.61
C PRO A 128 -27.17 -10.74 42.48
N ASP A 129 -27.03 -10.90 43.79
CA ASP A 129 -26.72 -9.81 44.73
C ASP A 129 -25.23 -9.70 45.11
N ALA A 130 -24.37 -10.63 44.67
CA ALA A 130 -22.92 -10.55 44.94
C ALA A 130 -22.14 -9.59 44.01
N ALA A 131 -22.79 -9.05 42.97
CA ALA A 131 -22.15 -8.21 41.94
C ALA A 131 -22.33 -6.69 42.15
N ARG A 132 -22.81 -6.22 43.32
CA ARG A 132 -23.01 -4.78 43.57
C ARG A 132 -22.44 -4.36 44.93
N LYS A 133 -21.18 -3.94 44.96
CA LYS A 133 -20.70 -3.01 46.01
C LYS A 133 -20.74 -1.57 45.44
N PRO A 134 -21.45 -0.63 46.10
CA PRO A 134 -21.59 0.77 45.67
C PRO A 134 -20.31 1.59 45.89
N PRO A 135 -20.17 2.79 45.28
CA PRO A 135 -18.95 3.59 45.30
C PRO A 135 -18.65 4.15 46.70
N VAL A 136 -17.38 4.10 47.12
CA VAL A 136 -16.92 4.76 48.34
C VAL A 136 -16.61 6.25 48.08
N PRO A 137 -17.13 7.19 48.91
CA PRO A 137 -16.93 8.62 48.73
C PRO A 137 -15.52 9.10 49.11
N GLY A 138 -15.14 10.24 48.51
CA GLY A 138 -13.78 10.74 48.33
C GLY A 138 -12.95 11.10 49.57
N PHE A 139 -11.64 10.96 49.40
CA PHE A 139 -10.60 11.40 50.33
C PHE A 139 -10.39 12.92 50.23
N ILE A 140 -10.59 13.63 51.35
CA ILE A 140 -10.29 15.06 51.49
C ILE A 140 -8.99 15.18 52.30
N PRO A 141 -7.89 15.73 51.75
CA PRO A 141 -6.66 15.92 52.52
C PRO A 141 -6.81 17.04 53.58
N PRO A 142 -6.17 16.91 54.75
CA PRO A 142 -6.28 17.89 55.83
C PRO A 142 -5.42 19.11 55.51
N GLY A 143 -6.09 20.20 55.09
CA GLY A 143 -5.45 21.46 54.74
C GLY A 143 -6.48 22.56 54.51
N THR A 144 -7.51 22.61 55.35
CA THR A 144 -8.60 23.58 55.27
C THR A 144 -8.11 25.01 55.52
N LYS A 145 -8.32 25.91 54.55
CA LYS A 145 -8.77 27.27 54.83
C LYS A 145 -9.91 27.64 53.88
N ARG A 146 -11.13 27.48 54.40
CA ARG A 146 -12.39 27.97 53.85
C ARG A 146 -12.58 29.41 54.28
N TRP A 147 -12.65 30.35 53.34
CA TRP A 147 -13.26 31.70 53.42
C TRP A 147 -13.56 32.06 51.96
N GLY A 148 -14.76 32.45 51.52
CA GLY A 148 -15.99 32.80 52.22
C GLY A 148 -16.71 33.84 51.35
N PHE A 149 -17.94 33.49 50.93
CA PHE A 149 -18.93 34.24 50.16
C PHE A 149 -18.73 34.38 48.65
#